data_AF-A0A7S2WGD4-F1
#
_entry.id   AF-A0A7S2WGD4-F1
#
_cell.length_a   1.000
_cell.length_b   1.000
_cell.length_c   1.000
_cell.angle_alpha   90.00
_cell.angle_beta   90.00
_cell.angle_gamma   90.00
#
_symmetry.space_group_name_H-M   'P 1'
#
loop_
_entity.id
_entity.type
_entity.pdbx_description
1 polymer ?
#
loop_
_entity_poly.entity_id
_entity_poly.type
_entity_poly.pdbx_seq_one_letter_code
_entity_poly.pdbx_strand_id
1 'polypeptide(L)'
;IMSGKYEICQQSFYHGLNSIARAGECKGEQRKKMISNAIREIIRMKEWAIHSAWNCQHKVELLNAELHFLKGKSQEAQVAFDNAINLAKKHGFIHDQALACERTGISHRKQGNFLTAVDYFSKSQECYILWGSIAKSDHVQKELDALKLKVNP
;
A
#
# COMPACT_ATOMS: atom_id res chain seq x y z
N ILE A 1 -13.15 -25.34 -2.18
CA ILE A 1 -12.21 -24.93 -3.26
C ILE A 1 -11.90 -23.41 -3.25
N MET A 2 -12.78 -22.53 -2.74
CA MET A 2 -12.51 -21.07 -2.67
C MET A 2 -11.43 -20.65 -1.65
N SER A 3 -11.15 -21.45 -0.61
CA SER A 3 -10.17 -21.09 0.44
C SER A 3 -8.73 -20.99 -0.06
N GLY A 4 -8.25 -21.97 -0.84
CA GLY A 4 -6.86 -21.98 -1.30
C GLY A 4 -6.52 -20.90 -2.33
N LYS A 5 -7.50 -20.48 -3.14
CA LYS A 5 -7.32 -19.41 -4.14
C LYS A 5 -7.17 -18.03 -3.50
N TYR A 6 -7.90 -17.77 -2.41
CA TYR A 6 -7.81 -16.53 -1.65
C TYR A 6 -6.46 -16.39 -0.92
N GLU A 7 -5.99 -17.48 -0.32
CA GLU A 7 -4.70 -17.50 0.38
C GLU A 7 -3.52 -17.22 -0.56
N ILE A 8 -3.53 -17.79 -1.77
CA ILE A 8 -2.50 -17.54 -2.80
C ILE A 8 -2.50 -16.07 -3.26
N CYS A 9 -3.68 -15.45 -3.37
CA CYS A 9 -3.82 -14.04 -3.70
C CYS A 9 -3.19 -13.15 -2.61
N GLN A 10 -3.47 -13.43 -1.33
CA GLN A 10 -2.87 -12.70 -0.22
C GLN A 10 -1.34 -12.87 -0.16
N GLN A 11 -0.84 -14.10 -0.33
CA GLN A 11 0.61 -14.36 -0.35
C GLN A 11 1.31 -13.57 -1.46
N SER A 12 0.75 -13.59 -2.68
CA SER A 12 1.30 -12.85 -3.83
C SER A 12 1.33 -11.34 -3.56
N PHE A 13 0.26 -10.82 -2.95
CA PHE A 13 0.18 -9.40 -2.56
C PHE A 13 1.27 -8.99 -1.57
N TYR A 14 1.44 -9.71 -0.46
CA TYR A 14 2.47 -9.38 0.53
C TYR A 14 3.89 -9.62 0.02
N HIS A 15 4.12 -10.66 -0.80
CA HIS A 15 5.39 -10.86 -1.49
C HIS A 15 5.73 -9.70 -2.43
N GLY A 16 4.74 -9.16 -3.14
CA GLY A 16 4.90 -7.97 -3.98
C GLY A 16 5.32 -6.75 -3.15
N LEU A 17 4.60 -6.44 -2.08
CA LEU A 17 4.92 -5.31 -1.19
C LEU A 17 6.32 -5.44 -0.58
N ASN A 18 6.68 -6.63 -0.09
CA ASN A 18 8.00 -6.90 0.48
C ASN A 18 9.12 -6.77 -0.57
N SER A 19 8.87 -7.23 -1.80
CA SER A 19 9.83 -7.09 -2.90
C SER A 19 10.06 -5.62 -3.24
N ILE A 20 9.00 -4.80 -3.28
CA ILE A 20 9.11 -3.36 -3.54
C ILE A 20 9.87 -2.65 -2.40
N ALA A 21 9.53 -2.97 -1.15
CA ALA A 21 10.22 -2.39 0.01
C ALA A 21 11.72 -2.70 -0.01
N ARG A 22 12.09 -3.98 -0.20
CA ARG A 22 13.50 -4.41 -0.30
C ARG A 22 14.22 -3.78 -1.50
N ALA A 23 13.54 -3.57 -2.61
CA ALA A 23 14.11 -2.86 -3.76
C ALA A 23 14.44 -1.39 -3.45
N GLY A 24 13.74 -0.75 -2.51
CA GLY A 24 14.05 0.60 -2.03
C GLY A 24 15.32 0.67 -1.17
N GLU A 25 15.69 -0.44 -0.54
CA GLU A 25 16.86 -0.54 0.36
C GLU A 25 18.12 -1.04 -0.36
N CYS A 26 17.94 -1.74 -1.48
CA CYS A 26 19.02 -2.36 -2.24
C CYS A 26 19.53 -1.47 -3.40
N LYS A 27 20.72 -1.78 -3.91
CA LYS A 27 21.31 -1.16 -5.13
C LYS A 27 21.73 -2.24 -6.14
N GLY A 28 22.09 -1.82 -7.35
CA GLY A 28 22.65 -2.69 -8.39
C GLY A 28 21.74 -3.86 -8.79
N GLU A 29 22.33 -5.04 -9.02
CA GLU A 29 21.62 -6.25 -9.46
C GLU A 29 20.56 -6.72 -8.46
N GLN A 30 20.82 -6.59 -7.16
CA GLN A 30 19.84 -6.97 -6.14
C GLN A 30 18.57 -6.12 -6.25
N ARG A 31 18.71 -4.81 -6.49
CA ARG A 31 17.56 -3.92 -6.73
C ARG A 31 16.76 -4.35 -7.96
N LYS A 32 17.45 -4.64 -9.08
CA LYS A 32 16.80 -5.12 -10.32
C LYS A 32 16.03 -6.42 -10.07
N LYS A 33 16.64 -7.38 -9.37
CA LYS A 33 16.00 -8.66 -9.00
C LYS A 33 14.72 -8.46 -8.18
N MET A 34 14.76 -7.59 -7.17
CA MET A 34 13.58 -7.31 -6.33
C MET A 34 12.47 -6.60 -7.12
N ILE A 35 12.81 -5.69 -8.04
CA ILE A 35 11.84 -5.08 -8.95
C ILE A 35 11.20 -6.13 -9.88
N SER A 36 12.00 -7.04 -10.45
CA SER A 36 11.47 -8.12 -11.29
C SER A 36 10.55 -9.07 -10.53
N ASN A 37 10.86 -9.35 -9.26
CA ASN A 37 9.97 -10.12 -8.38
C ASN A 37 8.63 -9.39 -8.17
N ALA A 38 8.67 -8.10 -7.82
CA ALA A 38 7.47 -7.30 -7.65
C ALA A 38 6.59 -7.29 -8.92
N ILE A 39 7.21 -7.14 -10.11
CA ILE A 39 6.49 -7.16 -11.38
C ILE A 39 5.82 -8.53 -11.62
N ARG A 40 6.49 -9.64 -11.31
CA ARG A 40 5.88 -10.97 -11.41
C ARG A 40 4.66 -11.12 -10.50
N GLU A 41 4.76 -10.68 -9.25
CA GLU A 41 3.62 -10.73 -8.32
C GLU A 41 2.46 -9.83 -8.79
N ILE A 42 2.75 -8.65 -9.37
CA ILE A 42 1.73 -7.78 -9.98
C ILE A 42 1.03 -8.48 -11.14
N ILE A 43 1.79 -9.12 -12.05
CA ILE A 43 1.21 -9.84 -13.20
C ILE A 43 0.31 -10.96 -12.69
N ARG A 44 0.78 -11.76 -11.74
CA ARG A 44 0.00 -12.82 -11.11
C ARG A 44 -1.27 -12.26 -10.49
N MET A 45 -1.17 -11.18 -9.70
CA MET A 45 -2.33 -10.52 -9.09
C MET A 45 -3.34 -9.99 -10.12
N LYS A 46 -2.88 -9.52 -11.29
CA LYS A 46 -3.76 -9.11 -12.39
C LYS A 46 -4.52 -10.30 -12.98
N GLU A 47 -3.88 -11.46 -13.13
CA GLU A 47 -4.57 -12.68 -13.57
C GLU A 47 -5.69 -13.06 -12.59
N TRP A 48 -5.44 -12.94 -11.28
CA TRP A 48 -6.49 -13.15 -10.27
C TRP A 48 -7.62 -12.12 -10.36
N ALA A 49 -7.29 -10.85 -10.65
CA ALA A 49 -8.27 -9.79 -10.80
C ALA A 49 -9.21 -10.00 -12.00
N ILE A 50 -8.78 -10.72 -13.05
CA ILE A 50 -9.68 -11.13 -14.15
C ILE A 50 -10.82 -12.00 -13.61
N HIS A 51 -10.54 -12.89 -12.66
CA HIS A 51 -11.54 -13.77 -12.07
C HIS A 51 -12.33 -13.12 -10.93
N SER A 52 -11.76 -12.11 -10.27
CA SER A 52 -12.34 -11.52 -9.07
C SER A 52 -11.82 -10.09 -8.85
N ALA A 53 -12.27 -9.16 -9.70
CA ALA A 53 -11.82 -7.76 -9.67
C ALA A 53 -12.10 -7.10 -8.32
N TRP A 54 -13.30 -7.30 -7.76
CA TRP A 54 -13.67 -6.79 -6.45
C TRP A 54 -12.70 -7.15 -5.31
N ASN A 55 -12.16 -8.37 -5.30
CA ASN A 55 -11.28 -8.87 -4.24
C ASN A 55 -9.80 -8.54 -4.46
N CYS A 56 -9.39 -8.30 -5.72
CA CYS A 56 -7.97 -8.24 -6.09
C CYS A 56 -7.54 -6.89 -6.66
N GLN A 57 -8.45 -6.10 -7.26
CA GLN A 57 -8.06 -4.92 -8.03
C GLN A 57 -7.42 -3.85 -7.13
N HIS A 58 -7.96 -3.58 -5.94
CA HIS A 58 -7.37 -2.60 -5.03
C HIS A 58 -5.94 -2.99 -4.59
N LYS A 59 -5.66 -4.29 -4.47
CA LYS A 59 -4.33 -4.82 -4.17
C LYS A 59 -3.37 -4.63 -5.34
N VAL A 60 -3.84 -4.87 -6.58
CA VAL A 60 -3.07 -4.59 -7.80
C VAL A 60 -2.72 -3.10 -7.89
N GLU A 61 -3.69 -2.22 -7.65
CA GLU A 61 -3.47 -0.77 -7.67
C GLU A 61 -2.45 -0.35 -6.62
N LEU A 62 -2.52 -0.89 -5.40
CA LEU A 62 -1.55 -0.55 -4.36
C LEU A 62 -0.12 -0.99 -4.71
N LEU A 63 0.04 -2.21 -5.28
CA LEU A 63 1.34 -2.68 -5.75
C LEU A 63 1.88 -1.81 -6.90
N ASN A 64 1.02 -1.40 -7.83
CA ASN A 64 1.41 -0.47 -8.89
C ASN A 64 1.84 0.86 -8.28
N ALA A 65 1.07 1.44 -7.35
CA ALA A 65 1.37 2.72 -6.73
C ALA A 65 2.77 2.74 -6.10
N GLU A 66 3.07 1.72 -5.30
CA GLU A 66 4.36 1.54 -4.65
C GLU A 66 5.51 1.35 -5.65
N LEU A 67 5.28 0.58 -6.73
CA LEU A 67 6.28 0.40 -7.78
C LEU A 67 6.55 1.68 -8.58
N HIS A 68 5.50 2.47 -8.88
CA HIS A 68 5.64 3.76 -9.54
C HIS A 68 6.40 4.73 -8.64
N PHE A 69 6.05 4.78 -7.36
CA PHE A 69 6.74 5.61 -6.37
C PHE A 69 8.23 5.26 -6.27
N LEU A 70 8.57 3.96 -6.16
CA LEU A 70 9.95 3.48 -6.15
C LEU A 70 10.73 3.87 -7.42
N LYS A 71 10.05 4.04 -8.55
CA LYS A 71 10.63 4.44 -9.85
C LYS A 71 10.67 5.96 -10.05
N GLY A 72 10.24 6.77 -9.08
CA GLY A 72 10.18 8.23 -9.19
C GLY A 72 9.03 8.74 -10.06
N LYS A 73 8.04 7.90 -10.37
CA LYS A 73 6.86 8.23 -11.16
C LYS A 73 5.74 8.73 -10.27
N SER A 74 5.93 9.92 -9.69
CA SER A 74 5.07 10.41 -8.60
C SER A 74 3.61 10.58 -9.03
N GLN A 75 3.33 11.08 -10.24
CA GLN A 75 1.96 11.30 -10.69
C GLN A 75 1.20 9.99 -10.86
N GLU A 76 1.79 9.01 -11.54
CA GLU A 76 1.19 7.69 -11.71
C GLU A 76 1.04 6.95 -10.37
N ALA A 77 1.98 7.15 -9.45
CA ALA A 77 1.89 6.59 -8.10
C ALA A 77 0.66 7.14 -7.36
N GLN A 78 0.43 8.45 -7.40
CA GLN A 78 -0.72 9.07 -6.73
C GLN A 78 -2.05 8.58 -7.29
N VAL A 79 -2.20 8.53 -8.62
CA VAL A 79 -3.41 8.00 -9.26
C VAL A 79 -3.67 6.55 -8.82
N ALA A 80 -2.62 5.71 -8.78
CA ALA A 80 -2.76 4.33 -8.33
C ALA A 80 -3.06 4.21 -6.83
N PHE A 81 -2.51 5.08 -5.98
CA PHE A 81 -2.86 5.13 -4.55
C PHE A 81 -4.33 5.48 -4.34
N ASP A 82 -4.83 6.52 -5.01
CA ASP A 82 -6.23 6.92 -4.92
C ASP A 82 -7.17 5.82 -5.41
N ASN A 83 -6.82 5.15 -6.52
CA ASN A 83 -7.57 3.99 -7.01
C ASN A 83 -7.59 2.85 -5.99
N ALA A 84 -6.46 2.52 -5.37
CA ALA A 84 -6.37 1.48 -4.35
C ALA A 84 -7.29 1.77 -3.15
N ILE A 85 -7.24 3.00 -2.62
CA ILE A 85 -8.07 3.45 -1.50
C ILE A 85 -9.55 3.41 -1.87
N ASN A 86 -9.92 3.97 -3.01
CA ASN A 86 -11.32 4.06 -3.45
C ASN A 86 -11.93 2.68 -3.71
N LEU A 87 -11.18 1.77 -4.35
CA LEU A 87 -11.66 0.40 -4.59
C LEU A 87 -11.79 -0.41 -3.30
N ALA A 88 -10.81 -0.30 -2.39
CA ALA A 88 -10.88 -0.98 -1.09
C ALA A 88 -12.09 -0.49 -0.29
N LYS A 89 -12.32 0.83 -0.24
CA LYS A 89 -13.49 1.44 0.39
C LYS A 89 -14.79 0.97 -0.26
N LYS A 90 -14.88 1.04 -1.60
CA LYS A 90 -16.07 0.66 -2.37
C LYS A 90 -16.50 -0.79 -2.11
N HIS A 91 -15.55 -1.70 -1.96
CA HIS A 91 -15.83 -3.12 -1.75
C HIS A 91 -15.79 -3.55 -0.27
N GLY A 92 -15.63 -2.62 0.67
CA GLY A 92 -15.67 -2.90 2.11
C GLY A 92 -14.42 -3.56 2.69
N PHE A 93 -13.28 -3.54 1.98
CA PHE A 93 -12.00 -4.06 2.49
C PHE A 93 -11.32 -3.03 3.40
N ILE A 94 -11.89 -2.81 4.57
CA ILE A 94 -11.47 -1.73 5.48
C ILE A 94 -10.01 -1.83 5.93
N HIS A 95 -9.48 -3.04 6.16
CA HIS A 95 -8.08 -3.24 6.51
C HIS A 95 -7.13 -2.96 5.33
N ASP A 96 -7.55 -3.26 4.10
CA ASP A 96 -6.78 -2.92 2.91
C ASP A 96 -6.85 -1.42 2.60
N GLN A 97 -7.99 -0.77 2.88
CA GLN A 97 -8.11 0.69 2.82
C GLN A 97 -7.17 1.34 3.83
N ALA A 98 -7.12 0.83 5.07
CA ALA A 98 -6.20 1.30 6.10
C ALA A 98 -4.75 1.20 5.65
N LEU A 99 -4.36 0.04 5.09
CA LEU A 99 -3.02 -0.19 4.56
C LEU A 99 -2.71 0.75 3.39
N ALA A 100 -3.62 0.92 2.43
CA ALA A 100 -3.42 1.81 1.30
C ALA A 100 -3.21 3.26 1.77
N CYS A 101 -4.03 3.76 2.70
CA CYS A 101 -3.86 5.07 3.32
C CYS A 101 -2.50 5.20 4.03
N GLU A 102 -2.07 4.19 4.80
CA GLU A 102 -0.77 4.19 5.49
C GLU A 102 0.38 4.34 4.47
N ARG A 103 0.33 3.55 3.40
CA ARG A 103 1.33 3.57 2.32
C ARG A 103 1.37 4.90 1.58
N THR A 104 0.22 5.51 1.31
CA THR A 104 0.14 6.86 0.73
C THR A 104 0.70 7.91 1.68
N GLY A 105 0.40 7.83 2.98
CA GLY A 105 0.98 8.72 3.99
C GLY A 105 2.50 8.65 4.05
N ILE A 106 3.06 7.43 4.00
CA ILE A 106 4.51 7.21 3.92
C ILE A 106 5.10 7.84 2.65
N SER A 107 4.43 7.72 1.50
CA SER A 107 4.93 8.28 0.24
C SER A 107 4.97 9.82 0.28
N HIS A 108 3.95 10.46 0.84
CA HIS A 108 3.92 11.92 1.05
C HIS A 108 4.98 12.37 2.05
N ARG A 109 5.15 11.64 3.16
CA ARG A 109 6.21 11.91 4.14
C ARG A 109 7.60 11.89 3.51
N LYS A 110 7.89 10.90 2.67
CA LYS A 110 9.16 10.78 1.94
C LYS A 110 9.39 11.92 0.93
N GLN A 111 8.32 12.52 0.42
CA GLN A 111 8.37 13.69 -0.46
C GLN A 111 8.42 15.02 0.30
N GLY A 112 8.36 15.01 1.65
CA GLY A 112 8.33 16.23 2.48
C GLY A 112 6.93 16.85 2.62
N ASN A 113 5.88 16.21 2.10
CA ASN A 113 4.50 16.70 2.13
C ASN A 113 3.82 16.32 3.46
N PHE A 114 4.31 16.87 4.58
CA PHE A 114 3.92 16.40 5.92
C PHE A 114 2.44 16.60 6.26
N LEU A 115 1.84 17.73 5.85
CA LEU A 115 0.41 17.99 6.05
C LEU A 115 -0.45 16.89 5.39
N THR A 116 -0.20 16.61 4.12
CA THR A 116 -0.92 15.54 3.40
C THR A 116 -0.62 14.17 3.98
N ALA A 117 0.61 13.92 4.47
CA ALA A 117 0.92 12.68 5.15
C ALA A 117 0.04 12.49 6.41
N VAL A 118 -0.14 13.54 7.23
CA VAL A 118 -1.02 13.51 8.41
C VAL A 118 -2.45 13.14 8.03
N ASP A 119 -2.99 13.69 6.94
CA ASP A 119 -4.35 13.38 6.48
C ASP A 119 -4.52 11.89 6.16
N TYR A 120 -3.56 11.31 5.44
CA TYR A 120 -3.61 9.89 5.06
C TYR A 120 -3.38 8.96 6.25
N PHE A 121 -2.46 9.28 7.17
CA PHE A 121 -2.27 8.49 8.39
C PHE A 121 -3.50 8.57 9.31
N SER A 122 -4.19 9.72 9.38
CA SER A 122 -5.43 9.84 10.16
C SER A 122 -6.54 8.95 9.60
N LYS A 123 -6.71 8.94 8.27
CA LYS A 123 -7.64 8.03 7.58
C LYS A 123 -7.27 6.55 7.78
N SER A 124 -5.97 6.23 7.78
CA SER A 124 -5.48 4.88 8.04
C SER A 124 -5.83 4.43 9.46
N GLN A 125 -5.61 5.29 10.45
CA GLN A 125 -5.92 5.03 11.85
C GLN A 125 -7.42 4.76 12.05
N GLU A 126 -8.28 5.63 11.51
CA GLU A 126 -9.74 5.47 11.58
C GLU A 126 -10.16 4.09 11.04
N CYS A 127 -9.62 3.69 9.88
CA CYS A 127 -9.91 2.38 9.31
C CYS A 127 -9.41 1.22 10.19
N TYR A 128 -8.23 1.33 10.81
CA TYR A 128 -7.72 0.30 11.72
C TYR A 128 -8.52 0.20 13.02
N ILE A 129 -9.02 1.32 13.55
CA ILE A 129 -9.93 1.35 14.71
C ILE A 129 -11.24 0.65 14.34
N LEU A 130 -11.86 1.02 13.22
CA LEU A 130 -13.11 0.42 12.75
C LEU A 130 -12.95 -1.07 12.44
N TRP A 131 -11.79 -1.50 11.96
CA TRP A 131 -11.49 -2.91 11.75
C TRP A 131 -11.26 -3.68 13.08
N GLY A 132 -10.94 -2.97 14.17
CA GLY A 132 -10.69 -3.55 15.49
C GLY A 132 -9.23 -3.91 15.79
N SER A 133 -8.26 -3.40 15.01
CA SER A 133 -6.84 -3.67 15.24
C SER A 133 -6.17 -2.59 16.08
N ILE A 134 -6.10 -2.83 17.40
CA ILE A 134 -5.43 -1.93 18.35
C ILE A 134 -3.95 -1.77 18.00
N ALA A 135 -3.24 -2.89 17.76
CA ALA A 135 -1.80 -2.87 17.47
C ALA A 135 -1.43 -2.02 16.25
N LYS A 136 -2.22 -2.09 15.17
CA LYS A 136 -1.99 -1.27 13.98
C LYS A 136 -2.43 0.17 14.18
N SER A 137 -3.51 0.42 14.90
CA SER A 137 -3.93 1.77 15.27
C SER A 137 -2.85 2.50 16.09
N ASP A 138 -2.30 1.85 17.11
CA ASP A 138 -1.24 2.42 17.96
C ASP A 138 0.04 2.68 17.18
N HIS A 139 0.38 1.78 16.24
CA HIS A 139 1.51 2.00 15.34
C HIS A 139 1.33 3.25 14.49
N VAL A 140 0.16 3.41 13.87
CA VAL A 140 -0.16 4.60 13.06
C VAL A 140 -0.23 5.87 13.91
N GLN A 141 -0.72 5.79 15.15
CA GLN A 141 -0.73 6.92 16.08
C GLN A 141 0.69 7.47 16.34
N LYS A 142 1.67 6.58 16.52
CA LYS A 142 3.08 7.00 16.71
C LYS A 142 3.63 7.73 15.48
N GLU A 143 3.31 7.28 14.27
CA GLU A 143 3.68 7.97 13.04
C GLU A 143 2.99 9.35 12.93
N LEU A 144 1.72 9.45 13.33
CA LEU A 144 0.97 10.71 13.38
C LEU A 144 1.61 11.73 14.33
N ASP A 145 1.95 11.32 15.54
CA ASP A 145 2.55 12.21 16.54
C ASP A 145 3.90 12.74 16.06
N ALA A 146 4.73 11.86 15.50
CA ALA A 146 6.02 12.25 14.90
C ALA A 146 5.85 13.25 13.74
N LEU A 147 4.80 13.09 12.91
CA LEU A 147 4.51 13.98 11.80
C LEU A 147 3.99 15.35 12.26
N LYS A 148 3.14 15.41 13.29
CA LYS A 148 2.61 16.68 13.82
C LYS A 148 3.71 17.60 14.33
N LEU A 149 4.76 17.05 14.93
CA LEU A 149 5.96 17.80 15.34
C LEU A 149 6.74 18.39 14.14
N LYS A 150 6.58 17.84 12.93
CA LYS A 150 7.20 18.37 11.70
C LYS A 150 6.35 19.46 11.03
N VAL A 151 5.03 19.41 11.23
CA VAL A 151 4.09 20.40 10.69
C VAL A 151 4.08 21.67 11.55
N ASN A 152 4.13 21.51 12.87
CA ASN A 152 4.19 22.60 13.84
C ASN A 152 5.52 22.52 14.62
N PRO A 153 6.65 22.93 14.02
CA PRO A 153 7.98 22.82 14.62
C PRO A 153 8.19 23.74 15.83
#